data_AF-A0A947FZJ3-F1
#
_entry.id   AF-A0A947FZJ3-F1
#
_cell.length_a   1.000
_cell.length_b   1.000
_cell.length_c   1.000
_cell.angle_alpha   90.00
_cell.angle_beta   90.00
_cell.angle_gamma   90.00
#
_symmetry.space_group_name_H-M   'P 1'
#
loop_
_entity.id
_entity.type
_entity.pdbx_description
1 polymer ?
#
loop_
_entity_poly.entity_id
_entity_poly.type
_entity_poly.pdbx_seq_one_letter_code
_entity_poly.pdbx_strand_id
1 'polypeptide(L)'
;MTKPIGPRGHSLRWGLALGLTLSLAIGSPARLEAQDISESLSSLNEENGKLYIGPLSQGLAAALNSGFYHTAEVHDVLGFDAGFRVMGSFVPNDLDTFRPVLPDTITVEGRFFSAPYGPAGSSGLSPTVTGVGDGIVLVPQGEFRDSLLALGENPAEWAVRFPEGFDIPVAPYAAIQGALGIPLGTELVLRFIPSFTPSDDVGSISMIGGAIKHSLDQWIWDAPPLNLAVAFGFQHFKVGDYLDANSTQFSLIASKKLSVVTFYGAGTLENANLDISYEFEPDIVANVPVELQKIEFRQETPNDVTFKLGGTLAVGPVGLNAEYTVASRDVFTAALIFGTF
;
A
#
# COMPACT_ATOMS: atom_id res chain seq x y z
N MET A 1 43.75 41.54 -19.18
CA MET A 1 44.12 41.20 -17.78
C MET A 1 42.82 41.17 -17.00
N THR A 2 42.24 40.04 -16.64
CA THR A 2 42.83 38.95 -15.84
C THR A 2 42.20 37.58 -16.18
N LYS A 3 43.12 36.64 -16.42
CA LYS A 3 43.13 35.16 -16.38
C LYS A 3 41.81 34.35 -16.26
N PRO A 4 41.64 33.29 -17.07
CA PRO A 4 40.60 32.26 -16.91
C PRO A 4 41.02 31.20 -15.87
N ILE A 5 40.05 30.63 -15.17
CA ILE A 5 40.22 29.40 -14.38
C ILE A 5 39.11 28.44 -14.81
N GLY A 6 39.47 27.48 -15.66
CA GLY A 6 38.79 26.19 -15.72
C GLY A 6 39.44 25.20 -14.73
N PRO A 7 39.08 23.92 -14.80
CA PRO A 7 37.93 23.32 -14.14
C PRO A 7 38.39 22.52 -12.91
N ARG A 8 37.56 22.43 -11.87
CA ARG A 8 37.82 21.53 -10.73
C ARG A 8 36.64 20.60 -10.50
N GLY A 9 36.94 19.32 -10.71
CA GLY A 9 36.38 18.22 -9.92
C GLY A 9 35.08 17.63 -10.44
N HIS A 10 35.20 16.70 -11.39
CA HIS A 10 34.32 15.53 -11.40
C HIS A 10 34.50 14.81 -10.06
N SER A 11 33.53 14.91 -9.16
CA SER A 11 33.25 13.83 -8.21
C SER A 11 32.03 13.10 -8.75
N LEU A 12 32.33 12.02 -9.44
CA LEU A 12 31.40 10.99 -9.89
C LEU A 12 30.75 10.38 -8.65
N ARG A 13 29.68 11.01 -8.15
CA ARG A 13 28.84 10.43 -7.11
C ARG A 13 27.90 9.45 -7.79
N TRP A 14 28.37 8.21 -7.92
CA TRP A 14 27.52 7.03 -7.99
C TRP A 14 26.72 6.95 -6.69
N GLY A 15 25.65 7.72 -6.60
CA GLY A 15 24.62 7.56 -5.59
C GLY A 15 23.50 6.76 -6.23
N LEU A 16 23.33 5.51 -5.79
CA LEU A 16 22.21 4.65 -6.13
C LEU A 16 20.89 5.42 -6.02
N ALA A 17 20.32 5.77 -7.17
CA ALA A 17 18.95 6.23 -7.27
C ALA A 17 18.03 5.01 -7.08
N LEU A 18 17.88 4.57 -5.83
CA LEU A 18 16.69 3.85 -5.37
C LEU A 18 15.69 4.89 -4.86
N GLY A 19 15.37 5.85 -5.72
CA GLY A 19 14.12 6.57 -5.59
C GLY A 19 13.05 5.60 -6.04
N LEU A 20 12.26 5.08 -5.10
CA LEU A 20 11.06 4.33 -5.41
C LEU A 20 10.04 5.31 -6.01
N THR A 21 10.33 5.76 -7.23
CA THR A 21 9.27 6.04 -8.19
C THR A 21 8.50 4.74 -8.30
N LEU A 22 7.19 4.82 -8.21
CA LEU A 22 6.26 3.72 -8.47
C LEU A 22 6.30 3.32 -9.96
N SER A 23 7.49 3.17 -10.55
CA SER A 23 7.70 2.73 -11.92
C SER A 23 7.83 1.21 -11.97
N LEU A 24 6.82 0.52 -11.43
CA LEU A 24 6.52 -0.82 -11.93
C LEU A 24 6.03 -0.62 -13.36
N ALA A 25 6.85 -1.01 -14.32
CA ALA A 25 6.59 -0.88 -15.74
C ALA A 25 5.32 -1.64 -16.15
N ILE A 26 4.16 -1.01 -15.99
CA ILE A 26 2.89 -1.32 -16.66
C ILE A 26 2.26 0.00 -17.10
N GLY A 27 2.88 0.65 -18.10
CA GLY A 27 2.12 1.29 -19.19
C GLY A 27 1.22 2.51 -18.96
N SER A 28 1.34 3.31 -17.90
CA SER A 28 0.64 4.61 -17.80
C SER A 28 1.60 5.82 -17.75
N PRO A 29 1.31 6.93 -18.46
CA PRO A 29 2.13 8.14 -18.48
C PRO A 29 1.87 9.09 -17.29
N ALA A 30 0.94 8.78 -16.38
CA ALA A 30 0.70 9.59 -15.20
C ALA A 30 1.76 9.26 -14.14
N ARG A 31 2.65 10.22 -13.86
CA ARG A 31 3.47 10.18 -12.65
C ARG A 31 2.53 10.50 -11.49
N LEU A 32 2.01 9.47 -10.84
CA LEU A 32 1.32 9.62 -9.57
C LEU A 32 2.35 9.96 -8.50
N GLU A 33 2.21 11.11 -7.87
CA GLU A 33 3.02 11.48 -6.72
C GLU A 33 2.21 11.26 -5.44
N ALA A 34 2.86 10.82 -4.36
CA ALA A 34 2.16 10.68 -3.07
C ALA A 34 1.59 12.03 -2.55
N GLN A 35 2.04 13.15 -3.13
CA GLN A 35 1.52 14.50 -2.93
C GLN A 35 0.06 14.61 -3.42
N ASP A 36 -0.26 14.06 -4.60
CA ASP A 36 -1.59 14.16 -5.21
C ASP A 36 -2.66 13.43 -4.37
N ILE A 37 -2.28 12.29 -3.79
CA ILE A 37 -3.14 11.53 -2.86
C ILE A 37 -3.35 12.29 -1.56
N SER A 38 -2.31 12.95 -1.04
CA SER A 38 -2.40 13.75 0.18
C SER A 38 -3.35 14.93 0.00
N GLU A 39 -3.24 15.65 -1.11
CA GLU A 39 -4.15 16.75 -1.48
C GLU A 39 -5.59 16.26 -1.68
N SER A 40 -5.78 15.10 -2.30
CA SER A 40 -7.10 14.49 -2.42
C SER A 40 -7.71 14.18 -1.05
N LEU A 41 -6.92 13.64 -0.13
CA LEU A 41 -7.36 13.31 1.22
C LEU A 41 -7.68 14.56 2.04
N SER A 42 -6.88 15.63 1.93
CA SER A 42 -7.13 16.87 2.69
C SER A 42 -8.46 17.53 2.34
N SER A 43 -9.04 17.25 1.18
CA SER A 43 -10.38 17.72 0.79
C SER A 43 -11.53 16.90 1.40
N LEU A 44 -11.25 15.78 2.08
CA LEU A 44 -12.26 14.83 2.55
C LEU A 44 -12.37 14.80 4.07
N ASN A 45 -13.60 14.72 4.57
CA ASN A 45 -13.82 14.39 5.98
C ASN A 45 -13.46 12.92 6.28
N GLU A 46 -13.47 12.53 7.55
CA GLU A 46 -12.99 11.20 7.98
C GLU A 46 -13.70 10.05 7.28
N GLU A 47 -15.03 10.11 7.19
CA GLU A 47 -15.84 9.05 6.60
C GLU A 47 -15.57 8.90 5.09
N ASN A 48 -15.50 10.01 4.36
CA ASN A 48 -15.20 9.96 2.93
C ASN A 48 -13.73 9.64 2.66
N GLY A 49 -12.80 10.11 3.49
CA GLY A 49 -11.38 9.77 3.40
C GLY A 49 -11.16 8.26 3.55
N LYS A 50 -11.84 7.62 4.51
CA LYS A 50 -11.86 6.15 4.67
C LYS A 50 -12.34 5.44 3.41
N LEU A 51 -13.45 5.89 2.83
CA LEU A 51 -14.02 5.28 1.63
C LEU A 51 -13.11 5.48 0.41
N TYR A 52 -12.49 6.65 0.28
CA TYR A 52 -11.64 7.03 -0.84
C TYR A 52 -10.31 6.25 -0.86
N ILE A 53 -9.58 6.18 0.26
CA ILE A 53 -8.27 5.49 0.34
C ILE A 53 -8.39 3.99 0.64
N GLY A 54 -9.55 3.55 1.14
CA GLY A 54 -9.81 2.21 1.61
C GLY A 54 -9.32 1.08 0.69
N PRO A 55 -9.57 1.13 -0.64
CA PRO A 55 -9.11 0.09 -1.55
C PRO A 55 -7.59 -0.03 -1.62
N LEU A 56 -6.89 1.11 -1.67
CA LEU A 56 -5.42 1.17 -1.72
C LEU A 56 -4.80 0.73 -0.39
N SER A 57 -5.32 1.20 0.75
CA SER A 57 -4.81 0.84 2.07
C SER A 57 -4.99 -0.66 2.35
N GLN A 58 -6.13 -1.24 1.98
CA GLN A 58 -6.36 -2.67 2.10
C GLN A 58 -5.50 -3.50 1.13
N GLY A 59 -5.23 -3.00 -0.08
CA GLY A 59 -4.27 -3.63 -1.01
C GLY A 59 -2.84 -3.61 -0.45
N LEU A 60 -2.42 -2.49 0.12
CA LEU A 60 -1.12 -2.37 0.79
C LEU A 60 -1.02 -3.36 1.96
N ALA A 61 -2.08 -3.51 2.75
CA ALA A 61 -2.15 -4.47 3.86
C ALA A 61 -1.92 -5.93 3.41
N ALA A 62 -2.50 -6.33 2.28
CA ALA A 62 -2.28 -7.66 1.68
C ALA A 62 -0.85 -7.81 1.12
N ALA A 63 -0.35 -6.77 0.43
CA ALA A 63 0.99 -6.78 -0.15
C ALA A 63 2.08 -6.85 0.95
N LEU A 64 1.85 -6.20 2.08
CA LEU A 64 2.69 -6.28 3.27
C LEU A 64 2.88 -7.76 3.68
N ASN A 65 1.81 -8.53 3.88
CA ASN A 65 1.93 -9.92 4.36
C ASN A 65 2.45 -10.94 3.31
N SER A 66 2.94 -10.49 2.15
CA SER A 66 3.36 -11.36 1.04
C SER A 66 4.88 -11.49 0.89
N GLY A 67 5.32 -12.55 0.18
CA GLY A 67 6.71 -12.73 -0.27
C GLY A 67 7.76 -13.01 0.81
N PHE A 68 7.39 -13.47 2.01
CA PHE A 68 8.34 -13.71 3.12
C PHE A 68 9.27 -14.91 2.90
N TYR A 69 8.87 -15.88 2.09
CA TYR A 69 9.59 -17.14 1.85
C TYR A 69 9.46 -17.56 0.40
N HIS A 70 10.31 -18.49 -0.03
CA HIS A 70 10.32 -19.02 -1.41
C HIS A 70 10.51 -20.56 -1.45
N THR A 71 10.47 -21.20 -0.28
CA THR A 71 10.59 -22.64 -0.02
C THR A 71 10.29 -22.93 1.46
N ALA A 72 9.85 -24.16 1.77
CA ALA A 72 9.74 -24.65 3.15
C ALA A 72 11.10 -25.11 3.70
N GLU A 73 12.04 -25.48 2.82
CA GLU A 73 13.39 -25.83 3.21
C GLU A 73 14.08 -24.64 3.89
N VAL A 74 14.73 -24.89 5.02
CA VAL A 74 15.53 -23.91 5.76
C VAL A 74 16.97 -24.02 5.30
N HIS A 75 17.69 -22.90 5.26
CA HIS A 75 19.13 -22.95 5.00
C HIS A 75 19.87 -23.80 6.04
N ASP A 76 20.94 -24.46 5.59
CA ASP A 76 21.95 -25.03 6.48
C ASP A 76 22.54 -23.94 7.40
N VAL A 77 23.21 -24.35 8.47
CA VAL A 77 23.87 -23.42 9.40
C VAL A 77 24.87 -22.54 8.64
N LEU A 78 24.68 -21.21 8.71
CA LEU A 78 25.40 -20.17 7.95
C LEU A 78 25.12 -20.12 6.44
N GLY A 79 24.27 -21.00 5.91
CA GLY A 79 23.64 -20.82 4.61
C GLY A 79 22.76 -19.58 4.61
N PHE A 80 22.72 -18.87 3.50
CA PHE A 80 22.04 -17.59 3.43
C PHE A 80 21.53 -17.28 2.03
N ASP A 81 20.53 -16.42 1.97
CA ASP A 81 20.16 -15.70 0.75
C ASP A 81 19.92 -14.22 1.05
N ALA A 82 20.04 -13.40 0.00
CA ALA A 82 19.64 -12.00 0.01
C ALA A 82 19.06 -11.63 -1.35
N GLY A 83 18.07 -10.73 -1.36
CA GLY A 83 17.37 -10.40 -2.59
C GLY A 83 16.43 -9.22 -2.50
N PHE A 84 15.93 -8.87 -3.67
CA PHE A 84 14.92 -7.85 -3.87
C PHE A 84 13.60 -8.51 -4.24
N ARG A 85 12.51 -8.00 -3.69
CA ARG A 85 11.15 -8.55 -3.86
C ARG A 85 10.22 -7.41 -4.17
N VAL A 86 9.34 -7.64 -5.14
CA VAL A 86 8.25 -6.74 -5.48
C VAL A 86 6.95 -7.51 -5.35
N MET A 87 5.97 -6.85 -4.76
CA MET A 87 4.64 -7.37 -4.47
C MET A 87 3.63 -6.38 -5.02
N GLY A 88 2.53 -6.87 -5.59
CA GLY A 88 1.44 -6.05 -6.09
C GLY A 88 0.12 -6.71 -5.76
N SER A 89 -0.70 -6.04 -4.94
CA SER A 89 -2.05 -6.50 -4.64
C SER A 89 -3.04 -5.91 -5.64
N PHE A 90 -3.79 -6.77 -6.33
CA PHE A 90 -4.83 -6.33 -7.25
C PHE A 90 -5.99 -5.72 -6.47
N VAL A 91 -6.47 -4.57 -6.95
CA VAL A 91 -7.64 -3.90 -6.40
C VAL A 91 -8.87 -4.34 -7.20
N PRO A 92 -9.89 -4.94 -6.56
CA PRO A 92 -11.13 -5.32 -7.23
C PRO A 92 -11.89 -4.11 -7.80
N ASN A 93 -12.36 -4.21 -9.05
CA ASN A 93 -13.05 -3.10 -9.74
C ASN A 93 -14.37 -2.67 -9.07
N ASP A 94 -15.00 -3.51 -8.25
CA ASP A 94 -16.18 -3.15 -7.47
C ASP A 94 -15.88 -2.15 -6.34
N LEU A 95 -14.59 -1.91 -6.06
CA LEU A 95 -14.09 -0.90 -5.13
C LEU A 95 -13.56 0.37 -5.82
N ASP A 96 -13.69 0.48 -7.15
CA ASP A 96 -13.24 1.66 -7.91
C ASP A 96 -14.07 2.91 -7.62
N THR A 97 -15.25 2.75 -7.02
CA THR A 97 -16.14 3.87 -6.70
C THR A 97 -16.74 3.71 -5.31
N PHE A 98 -17.05 4.85 -4.69
CA PHE A 98 -17.79 4.91 -3.45
C PHE A 98 -18.94 5.90 -3.55
N ARG A 99 -19.89 5.82 -2.61
CA ARG A 99 -20.94 6.83 -2.48
C ARG A 99 -20.51 7.84 -1.43
N PRO A 100 -20.31 9.11 -1.78
CA PRO A 100 -20.06 10.15 -0.82
C PRO A 100 -21.09 10.21 0.31
N VAL A 101 -20.60 10.41 1.53
CA VAL A 101 -21.42 10.66 2.70
C VAL A 101 -21.38 12.15 3.01
N LEU A 102 -22.56 12.76 2.95
CA LEU A 102 -22.76 14.17 3.26
C LEU A 102 -23.57 14.32 4.54
N PRO A 103 -23.47 15.47 5.24
CA PRO A 103 -24.35 15.74 6.35
C PRO A 103 -25.81 15.84 5.87
N ASP A 104 -26.73 15.19 6.60
CA ASP A 104 -28.16 15.21 6.32
C ASP A 104 -28.76 16.62 6.43
N THR A 105 -28.11 17.48 7.20
CA THR A 105 -28.52 18.86 7.42
C THR A 105 -27.34 19.82 7.43
N ILE A 106 -27.60 21.06 7.02
CA ILE A 106 -26.68 22.18 7.21
C ILE A 106 -27.42 23.36 7.82
N THR A 107 -26.67 24.21 8.51
CA THR A 107 -27.19 25.46 9.06
C THR A 107 -26.48 26.62 8.40
N VAL A 108 -27.22 27.46 7.67
CA VAL A 108 -26.70 28.70 7.07
C VAL A 108 -27.51 29.87 7.62
N GLU A 109 -26.82 30.84 8.22
CA GLU A 109 -27.45 32.00 8.89
C GLU A 109 -28.55 31.63 9.90
N GLY A 110 -28.38 30.53 10.62
CA GLY A 110 -29.36 30.04 11.61
C GLY A 110 -30.61 29.37 11.01
N ARG A 111 -30.68 29.18 9.69
CA ARG A 111 -31.70 28.36 9.03
C ARG A 111 -31.19 26.96 8.76
N PHE A 112 -32.03 25.98 9.07
CA PHE A 112 -31.75 24.57 8.85
C PHE A 112 -32.24 24.15 7.47
N PHE A 113 -31.38 23.44 6.74
CA PHE A 113 -31.72 22.83 5.46
C PHE A 113 -31.51 21.32 5.56
N SER A 114 -32.48 20.54 5.07
CA SER A 114 -32.40 19.08 5.02
C SER A 114 -32.13 18.62 3.59
N ALA A 115 -31.34 17.53 3.46
CA ALA A 115 -30.86 17.01 2.18
C ALA A 115 -30.34 18.12 1.23
N PRO A 116 -29.45 19.01 1.71
CA PRO A 116 -29.10 20.26 1.04
C PRO A 116 -28.41 20.06 -0.30
N TYR A 117 -27.84 18.88 -0.56
CA TYR A 117 -27.04 18.58 -1.75
C TYR A 117 -27.60 17.39 -2.51
N GLY A 118 -27.46 17.43 -3.84
CA GLY A 118 -27.76 16.33 -4.74
C GLY A 118 -26.74 16.20 -5.85
N PRO A 119 -26.67 15.03 -6.52
CA PRO A 119 -25.77 14.84 -7.64
C PRO A 119 -26.17 15.71 -8.83
N ALA A 120 -25.21 16.38 -9.45
CA ALA A 120 -25.42 17.06 -10.72
C ALA A 120 -25.55 16.04 -11.86
N GLY A 121 -26.73 15.40 -11.99
CA GLY A 121 -27.07 14.53 -13.13
C GLY A 121 -26.32 13.20 -13.21
N SER A 122 -25.66 12.74 -12.14
CA SER A 122 -24.84 11.52 -12.10
C SER A 122 -25.45 10.40 -11.24
N SER A 123 -24.78 9.23 -11.23
CA SER A 123 -25.13 8.04 -10.43
C SER A 123 -25.00 8.22 -8.90
N GLY A 124 -24.51 9.39 -8.45
CA GLY A 124 -24.21 9.65 -7.04
C GLY A 124 -22.99 8.87 -6.52
N LEU A 125 -22.11 8.41 -7.42
CA LEU A 125 -20.86 7.74 -7.08
C LEU A 125 -19.67 8.63 -7.43
N SER A 126 -18.62 8.55 -6.63
CA SER A 126 -17.31 9.16 -6.86
C SER A 126 -16.27 8.05 -7.03
N PRO A 127 -15.21 8.23 -7.84
CA PRO A 127 -14.08 7.33 -7.86
C PRO A 127 -13.40 7.25 -6.48
N THR A 128 -12.87 6.08 -6.13
CA THR A 128 -11.88 5.92 -5.07
C THR A 128 -10.50 6.29 -5.60
N VAL A 129 -9.48 6.32 -4.74
CA VAL A 129 -8.09 6.62 -5.14
C VAL A 129 -7.59 5.67 -6.24
N THR A 130 -8.10 4.44 -6.27
CA THR A 130 -7.72 3.40 -7.24
C THR A 130 -8.58 3.43 -8.51
N GLY A 131 -9.75 4.07 -8.44
CA GLY A 131 -10.69 4.17 -9.55
C GLY A 131 -10.26 5.18 -10.61
N VAL A 132 -11.10 5.31 -11.65
CA VAL A 132 -10.83 6.15 -12.81
C VAL A 132 -11.86 7.28 -12.91
N GLY A 133 -11.38 8.48 -13.23
CA GLY A 133 -12.20 9.59 -13.69
C GLY A 133 -12.33 10.72 -12.67
N ASP A 134 -13.08 11.75 -13.07
CA ASP A 134 -13.29 12.94 -12.25
C ASP A 134 -14.17 12.63 -11.04
N GLY A 135 -13.88 13.31 -9.94
CA GLY A 135 -14.72 13.28 -8.75
C GLY A 135 -16.11 13.85 -8.98
N ILE A 136 -17.09 13.32 -8.25
CA ILE A 136 -18.46 13.84 -8.35
C ILE A 136 -18.56 15.26 -7.79
N VAL A 137 -19.36 16.08 -8.47
CA VAL A 137 -19.75 17.41 -7.98
C VAL A 137 -21.17 17.34 -7.44
N LEU A 138 -21.33 17.64 -6.16
CA LEU A 138 -22.61 17.70 -5.47
C LEU A 138 -23.02 19.17 -5.34
N VAL A 139 -24.19 19.50 -5.86
CA VAL A 139 -24.67 20.89 -5.95
C VAL A 139 -25.83 21.13 -4.97
N PRO A 140 -25.99 22.35 -4.45
CA PRO A 140 -27.17 22.72 -3.67
C PRO A 140 -28.46 22.38 -4.40
N GLN A 141 -29.43 21.82 -3.67
CA GLN A 141 -30.76 21.48 -4.18
C GLN A 141 -31.88 21.90 -3.21
N GLY A 142 -33.13 21.76 -3.66
CA GLY A 142 -34.32 22.01 -2.84
C GLY A 142 -34.33 23.40 -2.18
N GLU A 143 -34.82 23.46 -0.94
CA GLU A 143 -34.94 24.70 -0.18
C GLU A 143 -33.59 25.40 0.04
N PHE A 144 -32.49 24.66 0.10
CA PHE A 144 -31.16 25.24 0.25
C PHE A 144 -30.78 26.06 -0.98
N ARG A 145 -30.93 25.46 -2.17
CA ARG A 145 -30.69 26.15 -3.44
C ARG A 145 -31.56 27.39 -3.61
N ASP A 146 -32.84 27.27 -3.26
CA ASP A 146 -33.79 28.39 -3.39
C ASP A 146 -33.44 29.53 -2.43
N SER A 147 -32.94 29.21 -1.22
CA SER A 147 -32.45 30.20 -0.27
C SER A 147 -31.20 30.92 -0.77
N LEU A 148 -30.24 30.22 -1.37
CA LEU A 148 -29.05 30.84 -1.97
C LEU A 148 -29.44 31.83 -3.07
N LEU A 149 -30.33 31.43 -3.97
CA LEU A 149 -30.81 32.31 -5.04
C LEU A 149 -31.55 33.54 -4.50
N ALA A 150 -32.35 33.38 -3.44
CA ALA A 150 -33.05 34.49 -2.79
C ALA A 150 -32.10 35.49 -2.11
N LEU A 151 -30.94 35.02 -1.64
CA LEU A 151 -29.87 35.85 -1.09
C LEU A 151 -29.00 36.50 -2.18
N GLY A 152 -29.22 36.17 -3.46
CA GLY A 152 -28.39 36.63 -4.58
C GLY A 152 -27.06 35.90 -4.71
N GLU A 153 -26.89 34.78 -4.00
CA GLU A 153 -25.71 33.91 -4.06
C GLU A 153 -25.77 33.00 -5.29
N ASN A 154 -24.60 32.60 -5.79
CA ASN A 154 -24.47 31.64 -6.88
C ASN A 154 -24.40 30.21 -6.31
N PRO A 155 -25.40 29.34 -6.53
CA PRO A 155 -25.38 27.98 -5.98
C PRO A 155 -24.19 27.13 -6.44
N ALA A 156 -23.55 27.46 -7.57
CA ALA A 156 -22.37 26.75 -8.06
C ALA A 156 -21.12 26.97 -7.20
N GLU A 157 -21.05 28.09 -6.46
CA GLU A 157 -19.94 28.39 -5.53
C GLU A 157 -20.05 27.62 -4.21
N TRP A 158 -21.22 27.04 -3.95
CA TRP A 158 -21.50 26.19 -2.80
C TRP A 158 -21.47 24.71 -3.14
N ALA A 159 -20.95 24.34 -4.32
CA ALA A 159 -20.84 22.95 -4.72
C ALA A 159 -19.71 22.23 -3.96
N VAL A 160 -19.98 21.02 -3.49
CA VAL A 160 -18.98 20.14 -2.86
C VAL A 160 -18.34 19.29 -3.95
N ARG A 161 -17.01 19.32 -4.06
CA ARG A 161 -16.25 18.59 -5.06
C ARG A 161 -15.50 17.45 -4.39
N PHE A 162 -15.68 16.25 -4.92
CA PHE A 162 -14.87 15.10 -4.51
C PHE A 162 -13.62 15.01 -5.39
N PRO A 163 -12.54 14.39 -4.90
CA PRO A 163 -11.33 14.21 -5.68
C PRO A 163 -11.54 13.20 -6.82
N GLU A 164 -10.67 13.29 -7.82
CA GLU A 164 -10.55 12.31 -8.91
C GLU A 164 -9.93 10.99 -8.42
N GLY A 165 -10.04 9.94 -9.24
CA GLY A 165 -9.30 8.69 -9.04
C GLY A 165 -8.07 8.61 -9.93
N PHE A 166 -7.05 7.87 -9.48
CA PHE A 166 -5.73 7.84 -10.13
C PHE A 166 -5.45 6.60 -11.00
N ASP A 167 -6.44 5.74 -11.25
CA ASP A 167 -6.28 4.49 -12.01
C ASP A 167 -5.14 3.63 -11.47
N ILE A 168 -5.26 3.24 -10.19
CA ILE A 168 -4.26 2.41 -9.47
C ILE A 168 -4.83 0.99 -9.32
N PRO A 169 -4.79 0.15 -10.36
CA PRO A 169 -5.38 -1.19 -10.31
C PRO A 169 -4.58 -2.15 -9.42
N VAL A 170 -3.38 -1.76 -9.01
CA VAL A 170 -2.48 -2.58 -8.19
C VAL A 170 -1.86 -1.72 -7.11
N ALA A 171 -2.02 -2.10 -5.83
CA ALA A 171 -1.31 -1.53 -4.71
C ALA A 171 0.10 -2.16 -4.63
N PRO A 172 1.17 -1.41 -4.93
CA PRO A 172 2.51 -1.97 -5.02
C PRO A 172 3.26 -1.88 -3.70
N TYR A 173 4.19 -2.81 -3.51
CA TYR A 173 5.08 -2.85 -2.38
C TYR A 173 6.40 -3.52 -2.77
N ALA A 174 7.49 -3.20 -2.09
CA ALA A 174 8.79 -3.80 -2.36
C ALA A 174 9.60 -3.94 -1.07
N ALA A 175 10.51 -4.91 -1.03
CA ALA A 175 11.39 -5.13 0.11
C ALA A 175 12.76 -5.65 -0.31
N ILE A 176 13.80 -5.20 0.39
CA ILE A 176 15.08 -5.89 0.45
C ILE A 176 15.00 -6.88 1.60
N GLN A 177 15.49 -8.10 1.42
CA GLN A 177 15.47 -9.10 2.48
C GLN A 177 16.61 -10.07 2.33
N GLY A 178 17.13 -10.52 3.47
CA GLY A 178 17.95 -11.72 3.54
C GLY A 178 17.42 -12.73 4.54
N ALA A 179 17.89 -13.96 4.38
CA ALA A 179 17.64 -15.07 5.29
C ALA A 179 18.96 -15.74 5.68
N LEU A 180 19.02 -16.27 6.90
CA LEU A 180 20.20 -16.93 7.46
C LEU A 180 19.76 -18.19 8.21
N GLY A 181 20.33 -19.33 7.81
CA GLY A 181 20.18 -20.59 8.51
C GLY A 181 20.95 -20.60 9.83
N ILE A 182 20.28 -21.04 10.89
CA ILE A 182 20.81 -21.21 12.23
C ILE A 182 20.57 -22.66 12.70
N PRO A 183 21.20 -23.10 13.80
CA PRO A 183 21.04 -24.48 14.29
C PRO A 183 19.58 -24.89 14.52
N LEU A 184 19.35 -26.22 14.56
CA LEU A 184 18.05 -26.84 14.81
C LEU A 184 17.02 -26.63 13.70
N GLY A 185 17.46 -26.59 12.43
CA GLY A 185 16.55 -26.46 11.30
C GLY A 185 15.73 -25.18 11.34
N THR A 186 16.37 -24.07 11.72
CA THR A 186 15.70 -22.77 11.89
C THR A 186 16.38 -21.73 11.01
N GLU A 187 15.61 -20.77 10.53
CA GLU A 187 16.08 -19.69 9.67
C GLU A 187 15.52 -18.37 10.18
N LEU A 188 16.38 -17.36 10.23
CA LEU A 188 16.00 -15.98 10.53
C LEU A 188 15.95 -15.19 9.24
N VAL A 189 14.89 -14.43 9.08
CA VAL A 189 14.64 -13.55 7.94
C VAL A 189 14.64 -12.11 8.44
N LEU A 190 15.37 -11.24 7.75
CA LEU A 190 15.33 -9.79 7.96
C LEU A 190 14.92 -9.13 6.65
N ARG A 191 13.96 -8.21 6.70
CA ARG A 191 13.54 -7.39 5.56
C ARG A 191 13.46 -5.91 5.92
N PHE A 192 13.80 -5.05 4.98
CA PHE A 192 13.77 -3.60 5.19
C PHE A 192 13.60 -2.83 3.88
N ILE A 193 13.13 -1.60 4.02
CA ILE A 193 13.27 -0.52 3.03
C ILE A 193 14.10 0.55 3.75
N PRO A 194 15.29 0.91 3.24
CA PRO A 194 16.09 1.96 3.85
C PRO A 194 15.28 3.26 3.87
N SER A 195 15.42 4.06 4.94
CA SER A 195 14.70 5.34 5.00
C SER A 195 15.13 6.27 3.87
N PHE A 196 14.17 6.77 3.11
CA PHE A 196 14.37 7.80 2.08
C PHE A 196 13.19 8.76 2.03
N THR A 197 13.44 10.01 1.65
CA THR A 197 12.43 11.07 1.57
C THR A 197 12.21 11.43 0.10
N PRO A 198 11.08 11.03 -0.52
CA PRO A 198 10.79 11.36 -1.91
C PRO A 198 10.61 12.87 -2.13
N SER A 199 9.93 13.53 -1.20
CA SER A 199 9.73 14.98 -1.12
C SER A 199 9.46 15.38 0.34
N ASP A 200 9.58 16.68 0.64
CA ASP A 200 9.30 17.20 1.98
C ASP A 200 7.81 17.00 2.37
N ASP A 201 6.89 17.07 1.39
CA ASP A 201 5.45 16.91 1.60
C ASP A 201 5.02 15.46 1.91
N VAL A 202 5.73 14.47 1.37
CA VAL A 202 5.44 13.04 1.58
C VAL A 202 6.14 12.51 2.84
N GLY A 203 7.24 13.13 3.25
CA GLY A 203 8.07 12.69 4.37
C GLY A 203 8.85 11.41 4.07
N SER A 204 9.42 10.81 5.12
CA SER A 204 10.28 9.63 4.96
C SER A 204 9.47 8.34 4.79
N ILE A 205 9.83 7.54 3.79
CA ILE A 205 9.35 6.17 3.63
C ILE A 205 10.38 5.22 4.23
N SER A 206 9.94 4.31 5.10
CA SER A 206 10.83 3.31 5.70
C SER A 206 10.09 2.03 6.09
N MET A 207 10.84 0.92 6.20
CA MET A 207 10.30 -0.34 6.66
C MET A 207 11.34 -1.18 7.36
N ILE A 208 10.93 -1.87 8.42
CA ILE A 208 11.69 -2.97 9.02
C ILE A 208 10.76 -4.11 9.38
N GLY A 209 11.22 -5.33 9.16
CA GLY A 209 10.50 -6.53 9.52
C GLY A 209 11.40 -7.75 9.52
N GLY A 210 10.82 -8.88 9.87
CA GLY A 210 11.53 -10.13 9.89
C GLY A 210 10.60 -11.31 10.07
N ALA A 211 11.17 -12.50 9.97
CA ALA A 211 10.46 -13.73 10.26
C ALA A 211 11.41 -14.77 10.87
N ILE A 212 10.81 -15.72 11.56
CA ILE A 212 11.45 -16.97 11.94
C ILE A 212 10.74 -18.10 11.18
N LYS A 213 11.52 -18.96 10.53
CA LYS A 213 11.03 -20.16 9.82
C LYS A 213 11.69 -21.38 10.44
N HIS A 214 10.90 -22.40 10.78
CA HIS A 214 11.39 -23.63 11.38
C HIS A 214 10.92 -24.83 10.57
N SER A 215 11.85 -25.71 10.23
CA SER A 215 11.55 -26.96 9.54
C SER A 215 10.83 -27.92 10.48
N LEU A 216 9.75 -28.51 9.98
CA LEU A 216 9.04 -29.59 10.65
C LEU A 216 9.57 -30.97 10.27
N ASP A 217 10.43 -31.05 9.25
CA ASP A 217 10.84 -32.32 8.65
C ASP A 217 11.46 -33.26 9.69
N GLN A 218 12.39 -32.74 10.48
CA GLN A 218 13.10 -33.49 11.54
C GLN A 218 12.19 -34.06 12.63
N TRP A 219 10.95 -33.58 12.75
CA TRP A 219 10.00 -33.99 13.79
C TRP A 219 8.95 -34.98 13.27
N ILE A 220 8.75 -35.03 11.95
CA ILE A 220 7.64 -35.79 11.34
C ILE A 220 8.16 -37.06 10.67
N TRP A 221 9.33 -37.02 10.02
CA TRP A 221 9.85 -38.14 9.25
C TRP A 221 11.38 -38.16 9.17
N ASP A 222 11.94 -39.35 8.94
CA ASP A 222 13.37 -39.51 8.67
C ASP A 222 13.74 -39.16 7.21
N ALA A 223 12.78 -39.29 6.28
CA ALA A 223 12.95 -39.03 4.85
C ALA A 223 11.70 -38.35 4.25
N PRO A 224 11.70 -37.01 4.11
CA PRO A 224 10.55 -36.26 3.62
C PRO A 224 10.17 -36.60 2.17
N PRO A 225 8.89 -36.93 1.86
CA PRO A 225 8.41 -36.88 0.47
C PRO A 225 8.19 -35.44 -0.03
N LEU A 226 8.15 -34.49 0.90
CA LEU A 226 7.81 -33.07 0.81
C LEU A 226 8.50 -32.37 1.99
N ASN A 227 9.05 -31.17 1.83
CA ASN A 227 9.52 -30.37 2.96
C ASN A 227 8.36 -29.61 3.61
N LEU A 228 8.30 -29.60 4.94
CA LEU A 228 7.33 -28.83 5.73
C LEU A 228 8.03 -27.84 6.65
N ALA A 229 7.43 -26.66 6.79
CA ALA A 229 7.89 -25.65 7.75
C ALA A 229 6.74 -24.82 8.30
N VAL A 230 6.96 -24.22 9.46
CA VAL A 230 6.14 -23.12 9.97
C VAL A 230 6.95 -21.84 9.97
N ALA A 231 6.27 -20.71 9.77
CA ALA A 231 6.89 -19.40 9.86
C ALA A 231 6.02 -18.41 10.62
N PHE A 232 6.65 -17.52 11.38
CA PHE A 232 6.01 -16.34 11.95
C PHE A 232 6.76 -15.11 11.46
N GLY A 233 6.04 -14.15 10.89
CA GLY A 233 6.58 -12.91 10.35
C GLY A 233 5.91 -11.68 10.92
N PHE A 234 6.65 -10.60 11.00
CA PHE A 234 6.16 -9.27 11.37
C PHE A 234 6.86 -8.20 10.55
N GLN A 235 6.22 -7.04 10.42
CA GLN A 235 6.87 -5.85 9.89
C GLN A 235 6.14 -4.58 10.30
N HIS A 236 6.88 -3.48 10.19
CA HIS A 236 6.46 -2.14 10.48
C HIS A 236 6.86 -1.24 9.31
N PHE A 237 5.87 -0.64 8.64
CA PHE A 237 6.03 0.21 7.47
C PHE A 237 5.51 1.61 7.78
N LYS A 238 6.26 2.64 7.38
CA LYS A 238 5.97 4.04 7.67
C LYS A 238 6.12 4.94 6.46
N VAL A 239 5.21 5.91 6.33
CA VAL A 239 5.29 7.02 5.38
C VAL A 239 5.02 8.32 6.12
N GLY A 240 6.08 9.07 6.40
CA GLY A 240 6.01 10.32 7.15
C GLY A 240 5.21 10.15 8.45
N ASP A 241 4.34 11.14 8.71
CA ASP A 241 3.33 11.09 9.76
C ASP A 241 1.96 10.64 9.22
N TYR A 242 1.86 10.31 7.93
CA TYR A 242 0.60 10.00 7.24
C TYR A 242 0.16 8.55 7.40
N LEU A 243 1.11 7.61 7.50
CA LEU A 243 0.82 6.19 7.55
C LEU A 243 1.78 5.45 8.49
N ASP A 244 1.23 4.76 9.48
CA ASP A 244 1.91 3.77 10.33
C ASP A 244 1.20 2.42 10.17
N ALA A 245 1.90 1.45 9.56
CA ALA A 245 1.35 0.15 9.23
C ALA A 245 2.11 -0.95 9.95
N ASN A 246 1.36 -1.82 10.64
CA ASN A 246 1.89 -2.99 11.34
C ASN A 246 1.24 -4.24 10.77
N SER A 247 2.05 -5.25 10.44
CA SER A 247 1.51 -6.52 9.97
C SER A 247 2.18 -7.71 10.63
N THR A 248 1.43 -8.79 10.75
CA THR A 248 1.90 -10.08 11.26
C THR A 248 1.30 -11.21 10.44
N GLN A 249 2.06 -12.30 10.32
CA GLN A 249 1.55 -13.52 9.69
C GLN A 249 2.12 -14.78 10.34
N PHE A 250 1.33 -15.85 10.27
CA PHE A 250 1.73 -17.20 10.63
C PHE A 250 1.43 -18.14 9.47
N SER A 251 2.44 -18.83 8.94
CA SER A 251 2.30 -19.70 7.77
C SER A 251 2.66 -21.15 8.09
N LEU A 252 1.91 -22.08 7.51
CA LEU A 252 2.32 -23.46 7.31
C LEU A 252 2.69 -23.63 5.83
N ILE A 253 3.92 -24.07 5.58
CA ILE A 253 4.55 -24.06 4.26
C ILE A 253 4.91 -25.50 3.87
N ALA A 254 4.68 -25.83 2.61
CA ALA A 254 5.03 -27.09 2.00
C ALA A 254 5.81 -26.83 0.70
N SER A 255 6.96 -27.48 0.51
CA SER A 255 7.72 -27.37 -0.75
C SER A 255 8.34 -28.66 -1.24
N LYS A 256 8.57 -28.74 -2.55
CA LYS A 256 9.29 -29.85 -3.18
C LYS A 256 10.24 -29.33 -4.25
N LYS A 257 11.53 -29.68 -4.11
CA LYS A 257 12.58 -29.40 -5.09
C LYS A 257 12.60 -30.49 -6.18
N LEU A 258 12.52 -30.07 -7.43
CA LEU A 258 12.62 -30.88 -8.63
C LEU A 258 13.74 -30.32 -9.52
N SER A 259 14.95 -30.89 -9.38
CA SER A 259 16.16 -30.35 -10.04
C SER A 259 16.40 -28.89 -9.64
N VAL A 260 16.38 -27.97 -10.60
CA VAL A 260 16.60 -26.52 -10.41
C VAL A 260 15.35 -25.75 -10.02
N VAL A 261 14.17 -26.38 -9.97
CA VAL A 261 12.91 -25.71 -9.64
C VAL A 261 12.37 -26.22 -8.30
N THR A 262 12.06 -25.31 -7.38
CA THR A 262 11.32 -25.61 -6.15
C THR A 262 9.90 -25.09 -6.27
N PHE A 263 8.93 -25.99 -6.20
CA PHE A 263 7.52 -25.62 -6.07
C PHE A 263 7.15 -25.58 -4.61
N TYR A 264 6.33 -24.62 -4.21
CA TYR A 264 5.85 -24.51 -2.85
C TYR A 264 4.44 -23.95 -2.77
N GLY A 265 3.80 -24.17 -1.64
CA GLY A 265 2.58 -23.50 -1.27
C GLY A 265 2.47 -23.34 0.24
N ALA A 266 1.55 -22.47 0.68
CA ALA A 266 1.33 -22.22 2.09
C ALA A 266 -0.12 -21.85 2.39
N GLY A 267 -0.58 -22.22 3.58
CA GLY A 267 -1.74 -21.61 4.23
C GLY A 267 -1.25 -20.62 5.27
N THR A 268 -1.75 -19.39 5.24
CA THR A 268 -1.29 -18.30 6.10
C THR A 268 -2.45 -17.65 6.84
N LEU A 269 -2.26 -17.41 8.12
CA LEU A 269 -3.09 -16.49 8.90
C LEU A 269 -2.39 -15.15 8.92
N GLU A 270 -3.05 -14.09 8.48
CA GLU A 270 -2.45 -12.76 8.39
C GLU A 270 -3.31 -11.67 9.01
N ASN A 271 -2.66 -10.67 9.58
CA ASN A 271 -3.28 -9.48 10.15
C ASN A 271 -2.48 -8.25 9.72
N ALA A 272 -3.18 -7.14 9.49
CA ALA A 272 -2.56 -5.86 9.22
C ALA A 272 -3.45 -4.71 9.74
N ASN A 273 -2.83 -3.76 10.43
CA ASN A 273 -3.44 -2.54 10.94
C ASN A 273 -2.70 -1.34 10.36
N LEU A 274 -3.44 -0.44 9.73
CA LEU A 274 -2.91 0.77 9.10
C LEU A 274 -3.55 1.98 9.78
N ASP A 275 -2.73 2.77 10.48
CA ASP A 275 -3.13 4.05 11.05
C ASP A 275 -2.83 5.14 10.02
N ILE A 276 -3.87 5.79 9.51
CA ILE A 276 -3.80 6.83 8.47
C ILE A 276 -4.13 8.18 9.11
N SER A 277 -3.28 9.18 8.86
CA SER A 277 -3.44 10.54 9.37
C SER A 277 -3.29 11.57 8.26
N TYR A 278 -4.13 12.61 8.25
CA TYR A 278 -4.01 13.75 7.34
C TYR A 278 -4.71 14.97 7.94
N GLU A 279 -4.43 16.16 7.39
CA GLU A 279 -5.08 17.40 7.79
C GLU A 279 -6.24 17.71 6.83
N PHE A 280 -7.44 17.92 7.36
CA PHE A 280 -8.61 18.29 6.58
C PHE A 280 -8.71 19.80 6.43
N GLU A 281 -8.78 20.24 5.18
CA GLU A 281 -8.95 21.63 4.74
C GLU A 281 -10.36 21.81 4.15
N PRO A 282 -11.38 22.17 4.94
CA PRO A 282 -12.71 22.40 4.38
C PRO A 282 -12.71 23.56 3.38
N ASP A 283 -13.30 23.29 2.21
CA ASP A 283 -13.60 24.32 1.22
C ASP A 283 -14.39 25.48 1.85
N ILE A 284 -13.93 26.69 1.54
CA ILE A 284 -14.29 27.94 2.21
C ILE A 284 -15.80 28.21 2.11
N VAL A 285 -16.52 28.17 3.23
CA VAL A 285 -17.78 28.91 3.39
C VAL A 285 -17.48 30.17 4.20
N ALA A 286 -17.37 31.30 3.50
CA ALA A 286 -17.41 32.67 4.04
C ALA A 286 -16.54 32.99 5.28
N ASN A 287 -15.27 33.35 5.05
CA ASN A 287 -14.48 34.23 5.94
C ASN A 287 -14.33 33.81 7.42
N VAL A 288 -14.55 32.54 7.76
CA VAL A 288 -14.23 31.97 9.08
C VAL A 288 -12.81 31.40 9.03
N PRO A 289 -11.91 31.71 9.98
CA PRO A 289 -10.62 31.04 10.08
C PRO A 289 -10.86 29.54 10.20
N VAL A 290 -10.39 28.77 9.22
CA VAL A 290 -10.48 27.32 9.24
C VAL A 290 -9.38 26.81 10.17
N GLU A 291 -9.79 26.23 11.30
CA GLU A 291 -8.87 25.44 12.11
C GLU A 291 -8.67 24.10 11.39
N LEU A 292 -7.43 23.83 10.95
CA LEU A 292 -7.05 22.56 10.34
C LEU A 292 -7.45 21.43 11.30
N GLN A 293 -8.27 20.51 10.82
CA GLN A 293 -8.70 19.37 11.64
C GLN A 293 -7.81 18.18 11.30
N LYS A 294 -7.04 17.72 12.27
CA LYS A 294 -6.30 16.47 12.12
C LYS A 294 -7.30 15.32 12.12
N ILE A 295 -7.32 14.57 11.03
CA ILE A 295 -8.09 13.34 10.89
C ILE A 295 -7.15 12.16 11.10
N GLU A 296 -7.55 11.26 11.98
CA GLU A 296 -6.83 10.01 12.23
C GLU A 296 -7.83 8.87 12.20
N PHE A 297 -7.52 7.82 11.44
CA PHE A 297 -8.33 6.61 11.48
C PHE A 297 -7.52 5.35 11.25
N ARG A 298 -8.02 4.25 11.81
CA ARG A 298 -7.46 2.92 11.61
C ARG A 298 -8.22 2.16 10.54
N GLN A 299 -7.50 1.67 9.54
CA GLN A 299 -7.96 0.63 8.63
C GLN A 299 -7.46 -0.72 9.14
N GLU A 300 -8.39 -1.56 9.60
CA GLU A 300 -8.10 -2.93 9.98
C GLU A 300 -8.40 -3.86 8.80
N THR A 301 -7.53 -4.85 8.62
CA THR A 301 -7.76 -5.99 7.75
C THR A 301 -7.96 -7.18 8.68
N PRO A 302 -9.21 -7.70 8.83
CA PRO A 302 -9.49 -8.81 9.74
C PRO A 302 -8.58 -10.01 9.44
N ASN A 303 -8.39 -10.89 10.43
CA ASN A 303 -7.59 -12.10 10.28
C ASN A 303 -8.05 -12.91 9.05
N ASP A 304 -7.28 -12.81 7.97
CA ASP A 304 -7.60 -13.46 6.70
C ASP A 304 -6.81 -14.77 6.61
N VAL A 305 -7.43 -15.77 5.97
CA VAL A 305 -6.76 -17.03 5.66
C VAL A 305 -6.37 -16.96 4.20
N THR A 306 -5.07 -16.86 3.93
CA THR A 306 -4.56 -16.73 2.56
C THR A 306 -3.84 -17.99 2.12
N PHE A 307 -4.00 -18.32 0.83
CA PHE A 307 -3.33 -19.47 0.21
C PHE A 307 -2.30 -18.97 -0.78
N LYS A 308 -1.06 -19.41 -0.63
CA LYS A 308 0.06 -19.00 -1.48
C LYS A 308 0.52 -20.18 -2.32
N LEU A 309 0.83 -19.92 -3.59
CA LEU A 309 1.41 -20.88 -4.51
C LEU A 309 2.58 -20.22 -5.23
N GLY A 310 3.74 -20.85 -5.22
CA GLY A 310 4.92 -20.26 -5.83
C GLY A 310 5.90 -21.28 -6.39
N GLY A 311 6.84 -20.74 -7.16
CA GLY A 311 7.92 -21.48 -7.80
C GLY A 311 9.20 -20.67 -7.76
N THR A 312 10.30 -21.34 -7.45
CA THR A 312 11.65 -20.75 -7.44
C THR A 312 12.55 -21.51 -8.39
N LEU A 313 13.06 -20.84 -9.42
CA LEU A 313 14.08 -21.36 -10.33
C LEU A 313 15.46 -20.94 -9.81
N ALA A 314 16.28 -21.89 -9.38
CA ALA A 314 17.63 -21.66 -8.89
C ALA A 314 18.68 -22.15 -9.90
N VAL A 315 19.50 -21.23 -10.42
CA VAL A 315 20.61 -21.52 -11.34
C VAL A 315 21.91 -21.04 -10.71
N GLY A 316 22.64 -21.97 -10.09
CA GLY A 316 23.83 -21.64 -9.30
C GLY A 316 23.47 -20.75 -8.12
N PRO A 317 24.15 -19.60 -7.91
CA PRO A 317 23.89 -18.71 -6.79
C PRO A 317 22.74 -17.72 -7.04
N VAL A 318 21.97 -17.87 -8.13
CA VAL A 318 20.90 -16.95 -8.51
C VAL A 318 19.56 -17.67 -8.51
N GLY A 319 18.55 -17.08 -7.88
CA GLY A 319 17.18 -17.56 -7.84
C GLY A 319 16.20 -16.53 -8.38
N LEU A 320 15.26 -17.01 -9.18
CA LEU A 320 14.08 -16.26 -9.62
C LEU A 320 12.85 -16.90 -8.99
N ASN A 321 12.13 -16.13 -8.20
CA ASN A 321 10.91 -16.59 -7.53
C ASN A 321 9.70 -15.83 -8.07
N ALA A 322 8.60 -16.56 -8.21
CA ALA A 322 7.28 -16.02 -8.47
C ALA A 322 6.27 -16.70 -7.53
N GLU A 323 5.35 -15.91 -6.98
CA GLU A 323 4.31 -16.37 -6.07
C GLU A 323 2.99 -15.65 -6.37
N TYR A 324 1.91 -16.40 -6.24
CA TYR A 324 0.55 -15.88 -6.27
C TYR A 324 -0.11 -16.18 -4.92
N THR A 325 -0.60 -15.14 -4.25
CA THR A 325 -1.40 -15.22 -3.03
C THR A 325 -2.86 -15.08 -3.42
N VAL A 326 -3.67 -16.10 -3.11
CA VAL A 326 -5.13 -16.07 -3.18
C VAL A 326 -5.66 -15.61 -1.82
N ALA A 327 -6.38 -14.48 -1.82
CA ALA A 327 -6.93 -13.86 -0.62
C ALA A 327 -8.18 -13.05 -0.96
N SER A 328 -8.72 -12.28 0.00
CA SER A 328 -9.72 -11.24 -0.32
C SER A 328 -9.23 -10.25 -1.37
N ARG A 329 -7.90 -10.07 -1.48
CA ARG A 329 -7.22 -9.39 -2.57
C ARG A 329 -6.02 -10.19 -3.01
N ASP A 330 -6.04 -10.63 -4.26
CA ASP A 330 -4.93 -11.41 -4.79
C ASP A 330 -3.65 -10.58 -4.87
N VAL A 331 -2.51 -11.22 -4.58
CA VAL A 331 -1.19 -10.58 -4.62
C VAL A 331 -0.27 -11.38 -5.54
N PHE A 332 0.39 -10.69 -6.46
CA PHE A 332 1.52 -11.25 -7.19
C PHE A 332 2.83 -10.81 -6.53
N THR A 333 3.75 -11.75 -6.36
CA THR A 333 5.11 -11.50 -5.87
C THR A 333 6.12 -11.99 -6.90
N ALA A 334 7.15 -11.19 -7.14
CA ALA A 334 8.35 -11.60 -7.86
C ALA A 334 9.60 -11.25 -7.05
N ALA A 335 10.60 -12.12 -7.06
CA ALA A 335 11.85 -11.88 -6.36
C ALA A 335 13.08 -12.35 -7.14
N LEU A 336 14.15 -11.56 -7.01
CA LEU A 336 15.50 -11.91 -7.43
C LEU A 336 16.34 -12.16 -6.19
N ILE A 337 16.90 -13.36 -6.08
CA ILE A 337 17.51 -13.89 -4.86
C ILE A 337 18.93 -14.34 -5.19
N PHE A 338 19.87 -14.10 -4.28
CA PHE A 338 21.26 -14.50 -4.39
C PHE A 338 21.70 -15.21 -3.12
N GLY A 339 22.32 -16.38 -3.25
CA GLY A 339 22.77 -17.12 -2.07
C GLY A 339 22.98 -18.61 -2.30
N THR A 340 22.89 -19.36 -1.22
CA THR A 340 22.88 -20.82 -1.20
C THR A 340 21.46 -21.32 -1.44
N PHE A 341 21.24 -22.29 -2.34
CA PHE A 341 19.92 -22.82 -2.73
C PHE A 341 19.84 -24.34 -2.62
#